data_AF-A0A9E3NI23-F1
#
_entry.id   AF-A0A9E3NI23-F1
#
_cell.length_a   1.000
_cell.length_b   1.000
_cell.length_c   1.000
_cell.angle_alpha   90.00
_cell.angle_beta   90.00
_cell.angle_gamma   90.00
#
_symmetry.space_group_name_H-M   'P 1'
#
loop_
_entity.id
_entity.type
_entity.pdbx_description
1 polymer ?
#
loop_
_entity_poly.entity_id
_entity_poly.type
_entity_poly.pdbx_seq_one_letter_code
_entity_poly.pdbx_strand_id
1 'polypeptide(L)'
;MKELSVTILVLMLSFTAFAQNNLKVNFCSKAANEIKIIDLINCKLISVNNPDYKVASYSIGFKTGKDFMELNIEDNAITEKVVEVLKKHSPDFIYLEKIVLINKKGEKQFAEPVKIKK
;
A
#
# COMPACT_ATOMS: atom_id res chain seq x y z
N MET A 1 20.44 52.47 32.18
CA MET A 1 19.05 52.46 31.68
C MET A 1 19.13 51.96 30.26
N LYS A 2 18.67 50.72 30.01
CA LYS A 2 17.48 50.44 29.17
C LYS A 2 17.61 51.13 27.80
N GLU A 3 17.82 50.41 26.71
CA GLU A 3 16.78 49.55 26.13
C GLU A 3 17.35 48.24 25.59
N LEU A 4 16.72 47.16 26.03
CA LEU A 4 16.70 45.85 25.39
C LEU A 4 15.92 45.98 24.06
N SER A 5 16.00 44.93 23.23
CA SER A 5 15.14 44.64 22.05
C SER A 5 15.68 45.27 20.76
N VAL A 6 15.94 44.56 19.66
CA VAL A 6 15.19 43.44 19.08
C VAL A 6 16.16 42.61 18.23
N THR A 7 16.51 41.41 18.69
CA THR A 7 17.17 40.39 17.85
C THR A 7 16.30 39.15 17.80
N ILE A 8 15.06 39.28 17.32
CA ILE A 8 14.19 38.14 17.03
C ILE A 8 13.46 38.44 15.72
N LEU A 9 14.21 38.43 14.61
CA LEU A 9 13.60 38.25 13.29
C LEU A 9 13.67 36.75 12.96
N VAL A 10 12.74 36.03 13.58
CA VAL A 10 11.98 34.92 12.98
C VAL A 10 12.80 34.02 12.05
N LEU A 11 13.68 33.21 12.64
CA LEU A 11 13.99 31.87 12.14
C LEU A 11 12.74 30.98 12.32
N MET A 12 11.66 31.28 11.61
CA MET A 12 10.47 30.41 11.49
C MET A 12 10.10 30.18 10.03
N LEU A 13 11.09 29.80 9.22
CA LEU A 13 10.85 28.70 8.28
C LEU A 13 11.26 27.42 8.98
N SER A 14 10.65 27.22 10.15
CA SER A 14 10.59 25.96 10.86
C SER A 14 10.03 24.93 9.89
N PHE A 15 10.89 24.00 9.52
CA PHE A 15 10.55 22.61 9.31
C PHE A 15 9.13 22.42 8.79
N THR A 16 8.94 22.49 7.47
CA THR A 16 8.11 21.45 6.87
C THR A 16 8.86 20.16 7.15
N ALA A 17 8.68 19.64 8.36
CA ALA A 17 8.89 18.26 8.67
C ALA A 17 8.06 17.56 7.60
N PHE A 18 8.73 17.08 6.57
CA PHE A 18 8.29 15.89 5.89
C PHE A 18 8.19 14.87 7.02
N ALA A 19 7.04 14.86 7.69
CA ALA A 19 6.57 13.69 8.36
C ALA A 19 6.53 12.68 7.23
N GLN A 20 7.64 11.97 7.05
CA GLN A 20 7.76 10.79 6.22
C GLN A 20 6.83 9.79 6.88
N ASN A 21 5.52 10.00 6.72
CA ASN A 21 4.52 8.97 6.87
C ASN A 21 4.86 7.99 5.76
N ASN A 22 5.78 7.09 6.06
CA ASN A 22 6.08 5.93 5.24
C ASN A 22 4.80 5.10 5.26
N LEU A 23 3.85 5.46 4.39
CA LEU A 23 2.62 4.70 4.18
C LEU A 23 3.05 3.33 3.70
N LYS A 24 2.76 2.34 4.52
CA LYS A 24 3.06 0.94 4.24
C LYS A 24 1.76 0.19 4.14
N VAL A 25 1.71 -0.64 3.12
CA VAL A 25 0.63 -1.58 2.90
C VAL A 25 0.95 -2.84 3.68
N ASN A 26 -0.02 -3.29 4.46
CA ASN A 26 0.03 -4.54 5.18
C ASN A 26 -0.95 -5.52 4.53
N PHE A 27 -0.64 -6.80 4.62
CA PHE A 27 -1.46 -7.84 4.05
C PHE A 27 -1.80 -8.81 5.16
N CYS A 28 -3.09 -8.97 5.49
CA CYS A 28 -3.50 -9.85 6.58
C CYS A 28 -2.83 -9.54 7.94
N SER A 29 -2.57 -8.26 8.23
CA SER A 29 -1.80 -7.84 9.42
C SER A 29 -0.34 -8.34 9.45
N LYS A 30 0.19 -8.82 8.32
CA LYS A 30 1.59 -9.17 8.10
C LYS A 30 2.25 -8.14 7.18
N ALA A 31 3.57 -8.00 7.33
CA ALA A 31 4.36 -7.18 6.43
C ALA A 31 4.51 -7.87 5.05
N ALA A 32 4.80 -7.06 4.03
CA ALA A 32 4.96 -7.49 2.64
C ALA A 32 5.98 -8.64 2.44
N ASN A 33 7.06 -8.66 3.24
CA ASN A 33 8.13 -9.65 3.18
C ASN A 33 7.82 -10.97 3.90
N GLU A 34 6.74 -11.02 4.68
CA GLU A 34 6.38 -12.18 5.52
C GLU A 34 5.16 -12.93 5.01
N ILE A 35 4.38 -12.30 4.12
CA ILE A 35 3.14 -12.89 3.61
C ILE A 35 3.41 -13.88 2.48
N LYS A 36 2.63 -14.96 2.46
CA LYS A 36 2.54 -15.92 1.34
C LYS A 36 1.22 -15.77 0.56
N ILE A 37 1.18 -16.27 -0.66
CA ILE A 37 -0.04 -16.27 -1.49
C ILE A 37 -1.21 -16.92 -0.72
N ILE A 38 -0.96 -18.01 0.02
CA ILE A 38 -2.00 -18.70 0.78
C ILE A 38 -2.58 -17.84 1.92
N ASP A 39 -1.76 -17.04 2.59
CA ASP A 39 -2.23 -16.12 3.63
C ASP A 39 -3.20 -15.10 3.02
N LEU A 40 -2.81 -14.57 1.86
CA LEU A 40 -3.57 -13.57 1.12
C LEU A 40 -4.94 -14.12 0.67
N ILE A 41 -4.96 -15.35 0.15
CA ILE A 41 -6.18 -16.07 -0.23
C ILE A 41 -7.12 -16.29 0.98
N ASN A 42 -6.56 -16.52 2.16
CA ASN A 42 -7.34 -16.82 3.36
C ASN A 42 -7.90 -15.54 4.01
N CYS A 43 -7.10 -14.48 4.12
CA CYS A 43 -7.52 -13.26 4.81
C CYS A 43 -8.27 -12.26 3.91
N LYS A 44 -8.01 -12.30 2.60
CA LYS A 44 -8.64 -11.50 1.55
C LYS A 44 -8.61 -9.98 1.78
N LEU A 45 -7.66 -9.46 2.56
CA LEU A 45 -7.64 -8.06 2.97
C LEU A 45 -6.25 -7.43 2.85
N ILE A 46 -6.25 -6.23 2.28
CA ILE A 46 -5.11 -5.32 2.24
C ILE A 46 -5.44 -4.10 3.11
N SER A 47 -4.52 -3.71 3.99
CA SER A 47 -4.68 -2.57 4.90
C SER A 47 -3.51 -1.61 4.81
N VAL A 48 -3.68 -0.41 5.36
CA VAL A 48 -2.64 0.61 5.43
C VAL A 48 -2.27 0.83 6.89
N ASN A 49 -0.99 1.04 7.18
CA ASN A 49 -0.50 1.34 8.53
C ASN A 49 -0.98 2.70 9.09
N ASN A 50 -1.64 3.52 8.27
CA ASN A 50 -2.19 4.80 8.65
C ASN A 50 -3.73 4.77 8.53
N PRO A 51 -4.48 5.03 9.61
CA PRO A 51 -5.95 4.94 9.63
C PRO A 51 -6.66 6.03 8.81
N ASP A 52 -5.96 7.08 8.39
CA ASP A 52 -6.52 8.12 7.52
C ASP A 52 -6.50 7.75 6.04
N TYR A 53 -5.86 6.63 5.70
CA TYR A 53 -5.78 6.10 4.34
C TYR A 53 -6.46 4.73 4.26
N LYS A 54 -7.04 4.45 3.09
CA LYS A 54 -7.50 3.12 2.70
C LYS A 54 -6.98 2.77 1.32
N VAL A 55 -6.88 1.48 1.02
CA VAL A 55 -6.62 1.02 -0.35
C VAL A 55 -7.88 1.24 -1.17
N ALA A 56 -7.75 1.91 -2.31
CA ALA A 56 -8.83 2.19 -3.25
C ALA A 56 -8.84 1.21 -4.42
N SER A 57 -7.65 0.85 -4.90
CA SER A 57 -7.48 -0.12 -5.98
C SER A 57 -6.06 -0.67 -6.01
N TYR A 58 -5.89 -1.80 -6.69
CA TYR A 58 -4.59 -2.42 -6.95
C TYR A 58 -4.70 -3.41 -8.11
N SER A 59 -3.55 -3.79 -8.68
CA SER A 59 -3.44 -4.81 -9.72
C SER A 59 -2.69 -6.02 -9.17
N ILE A 60 -3.18 -7.24 -9.44
CA ILE A 60 -2.44 -8.49 -9.20
C ILE A 60 -1.97 -9.03 -10.54
N GLY A 61 -0.65 -9.11 -10.73
CA GLY A 61 0.00 -9.69 -11.89
C GLY A 61 0.68 -11.02 -11.58
N PHE A 62 0.53 -12.03 -12.42
CA PHE A 62 1.26 -13.30 -12.28
C PHE A 62 1.44 -14.02 -13.61
N LYS A 63 2.45 -14.89 -13.66
CA LYS A 63 2.74 -15.71 -14.84
C LYS A 63 1.93 -17.00 -14.80
N THR A 64 1.35 -17.38 -15.94
CA THR A 64 0.65 -18.66 -16.13
C THR A 64 1.15 -19.31 -17.41
N GLY A 65 1.99 -20.34 -17.29
CA GLY A 65 2.63 -20.97 -18.45
C GLY A 65 3.57 -19.99 -19.15
N LYS A 66 3.25 -19.62 -20.40
CA LYS A 66 4.02 -18.61 -21.17
C LYS A 66 3.45 -17.20 -21.07
N ASP A 67 2.23 -17.06 -20.56
CA ASP A 67 1.49 -15.81 -20.56
C ASP A 67 1.60 -15.09 -19.21
N PHE A 68 1.31 -13.79 -19.22
CA PHE A 68 1.15 -12.97 -18.03
C PHE A 68 -0.31 -12.57 -17.89
N MET A 69 -0.87 -12.75 -16.70
CA MET A 69 -2.24 -12.36 -16.36
C MET A 69 -2.20 -11.21 -15.36
N GLU A 70 -3.01 -10.17 -15.61
CA GLU A 70 -3.20 -9.03 -14.72
C GLU A 70 -4.68 -8.93 -14.34
N LEU A 71 -4.96 -8.82 -13.05
CA LEU A 71 -6.29 -8.63 -12.48
C LEU A 71 -6.34 -7.27 -11.81
N ASN A 72 -7.30 -6.41 -12.17
CA ASN A 72 -7.49 -5.11 -11.53
C ASN A 72 -8.63 -5.20 -10.51
N ILE A 73 -8.37 -4.71 -9.30
CA ILE A 73 -9.32 -4.75 -8.18
C ILE A 73 -9.61 -3.31 -7.75
N GLU A 74 -10.90 -2.96 -7.66
CA GLU A 74 -11.40 -1.66 -7.18
C GLU A 74 -11.95 -1.77 -5.76
N ASP A 75 -11.11 -2.22 -4.84
CA ASP A 75 -11.39 -2.21 -3.41
C ASP A 75 -10.08 -2.50 -2.65
N ASN A 76 -10.14 -2.64 -1.33
CA ASN A 76 -9.06 -3.19 -0.51
C ASN A 76 -9.15 -4.71 -0.30
N ALA A 77 -10.21 -5.35 -0.81
CA ALA A 77 -10.52 -6.74 -0.58
C ALA A 77 -10.30 -7.62 -1.81
N ILE A 78 -9.83 -8.85 -1.57
CA ILE A 78 -9.65 -9.86 -2.61
C ILE A 78 -10.95 -10.63 -2.78
N THR A 79 -11.56 -10.50 -3.96
CA THR A 79 -12.81 -11.18 -4.28
C THR A 79 -12.63 -12.69 -4.45
N GLU A 80 -13.71 -13.46 -4.27
CA GLU A 80 -13.68 -14.91 -4.51
C GLU A 80 -13.25 -15.26 -5.93
N LYS A 81 -13.61 -14.44 -6.92
CA LYS A 81 -13.17 -14.64 -8.32
C LYS A 81 -11.65 -14.59 -8.45
N VAL A 82 -11.00 -13.64 -7.77
CA VAL A 82 -9.54 -13.55 -7.75
C VAL A 82 -8.94 -14.76 -7.03
N VAL A 83 -9.54 -15.18 -5.92
CA VAL A 83 -9.12 -16.39 -5.18
C VAL A 83 -9.20 -17.64 -6.05
N GLU A 84 -10.30 -17.83 -6.77
CA GLU A 84 -10.50 -18.94 -7.69
C GLU A 84 -9.45 -18.95 -8.80
N VAL A 85 -9.14 -17.79 -9.38
CA VAL A 85 -8.09 -17.65 -10.39
C VAL A 85 -6.71 -18.00 -9.82
N LEU A 86 -6.35 -17.50 -8.64
CA LEU A 86 -5.08 -17.82 -7.99
C LEU A 86 -4.97 -19.30 -7.61
N LYS A 87 -6.05 -19.93 -7.16
CA LYS A 87 -6.10 -21.36 -6.87
C LYS A 87 -5.97 -22.20 -8.15
N LYS A 88 -6.65 -21.81 -9.22
CA LYS A 88 -6.63 -22.50 -10.52
C LYS A 88 -5.24 -22.50 -11.14
N HIS A 89 -4.55 -21.36 -11.11
CA HIS A 89 -3.24 -21.21 -11.76
C HIS A 89 -2.06 -21.52 -10.83
N SER A 90 -2.26 -21.49 -9.51
CA SER A 90 -1.28 -21.82 -8.47
C SER A 90 0.13 -21.21 -8.69
N PRO A 91 0.23 -19.90 -8.97
CA PRO A 91 1.50 -19.28 -9.37
C PRO A 91 2.56 -19.35 -8.25
N ASP A 92 3.84 -19.36 -8.64
CA ASP A 92 4.97 -19.38 -7.69
C ASP A 92 5.17 -18.02 -6.99
N PHE A 93 4.78 -16.94 -7.67
CA PHE A 93 4.77 -15.60 -7.12
C PHE A 93 3.70 -14.75 -7.83
N ILE A 94 3.21 -13.75 -7.11
CA ILE A 94 2.36 -12.69 -7.64
C ILE A 94 3.03 -11.33 -7.39
N TYR A 95 2.69 -10.37 -8.22
CA TYR A 95 3.04 -8.96 -8.05
C TYR A 95 1.76 -8.20 -7.71
N LEU A 96 1.77 -7.45 -6.61
CA LEU A 96 0.79 -6.42 -6.37
C LEU A 96 1.38 -5.09 -6.76
N GLU A 97 0.76 -4.44 -7.74
CA GLU A 97 1.24 -3.21 -8.35
C GLU A 97 0.12 -2.18 -8.41
N LYS A 98 0.49 -0.94 -8.76
CA LYS A 98 -0.45 0.17 -8.93
C LYS A 98 -1.40 0.33 -7.72
N ILE A 99 -0.88 0.08 -6.51
CA ILE A 99 -1.67 0.13 -5.28
C ILE A 99 -1.99 1.60 -4.98
N VAL A 100 -3.25 1.98 -5.15
CA VAL A 100 -3.74 3.34 -4.91
C VAL A 100 -4.27 3.42 -3.50
N LEU A 101 -3.72 4.35 -2.72
CA LEU A 101 -4.22 4.74 -1.42
C LEU A 101 -5.03 6.03 -1.55
N ILE A 102 -6.16 6.11 -0.86
CA ILE A 102 -6.99 7.32 -0.83
C ILE A 102 -7.27 7.73 0.61
N ASN A 103 -7.15 9.02 0.91
CA ASN A 103 -7.50 9.55 2.22
C ASN A 103 -8.94 10.10 2.26
N LYS A 104 -9.37 10.55 3.44
CA LYS A 104 -10.72 11.13 3.65
C LYS A 104 -11.00 12.39 2.81
N LYS A 105 -9.97 13.07 2.32
CA LYS A 105 -10.08 14.25 1.44
C LYS A 105 -10.14 13.88 -0.05
N GLY A 106 -10.02 12.60 -0.39
CA GLY A 106 -9.96 12.12 -1.77
C GLY A 106 -8.57 12.22 -2.41
N GLU A 107 -7.55 12.61 -1.66
CA GLU A 107 -6.18 12.71 -2.17
C GLU A 107 -5.60 11.31 -2.34
N LYS A 108 -4.97 11.08 -3.50
CA LYS A 108 -4.39 9.79 -3.87
C LYS A 108 -2.90 9.76 -3.60
N GLN A 109 -2.44 8.60 -3.13
CA GLN A 109 -1.02 8.25 -3.05
C GLN A 109 -0.80 6.85 -3.60
N PHE A 110 0.43 6.55 -3.99
CA PHE A 110 0.80 5.24 -4.55
C PHE A 110 1.73 4.54 -3.58
N ALA A 111 1.41 3.29 -3.25
CA ALA A 111 2.31 2.45 -2.47
C ALA A 111 3.29 1.72 -3.39
N GLU A 112 4.42 1.31 -2.81
CA GLU A 112 5.42 0.50 -3.50
C GLU A 112 4.85 -0.86 -3.94
N PRO A 113 5.28 -1.39 -5.10
CA PRO A 113 4.85 -2.70 -5.55
C PRO A 113 5.41 -3.80 -4.64
N VAL A 114 4.67 -4.89 -4.51
CA VAL A 114 5.03 -6.02 -3.63
C VAL A 114 5.07 -7.32 -4.41
N LYS A 115 6.17 -8.06 -4.27
CA LYS A 115 6.28 -9.43 -4.77
C LYS A 115 6.00 -10.43 -3.64
N ILE A 116 4.93 -11.20 -3.77
CA ILE A 116 4.55 -12.23 -2.82
C ILE A 116 4.87 -13.60 -3.41
N LYS A 117 5.57 -14.44 -2.65
CA LYS A 117 5.88 -15.83 -3.04
C LYS A 117 4.80 -16.78 -2.53
N LYS A 118 4.72 -17.95 -3.14
CA LYS A 118 3.81 -19.04 -2.76
C LYS A 118 3.89 -19.41 -1.28
#